data_AF-A0A1V8UA04-F1
#
_entry.id   AF-A0A1V8UA04-F1
#
_cell.length_a   1.000
_cell.length_b   1.000
_cell.length_c   1.000
_cell.angle_alpha   90.00
_cell.angle_beta   90.00
_cell.angle_gamma   90.00
#
_symmetry.space_group_name_H-M   'P 1'
#
loop_
_entity.id
_entity.type
_entity.pdbx_description
1 polymer ?
#
loop_
_entity_poly.entity_id
_entity_poly.type
_entity_poly.pdbx_seq_one_letter_code
_entity_poly.pdbx_strand_id
1 'polypeptide(L)'
;MPLIFIHFPEGTFSPENLDLLANQVTRDGEELEHLPLNDFVLSTTWVYARPYPKQHVYHGGKPGGENFISIDINVINGKLTTSGV
;
A
#
# COMPACT_ATOMS: atom_id res chain seq x y z
N MET A 1 -5.40 -4.75 -9.79
CA MET A 1 -4.45 -3.63 -10.05
C MET A 1 -4.68 -2.41 -9.15
N PRO A 2 -4.45 -2.55 -7.85
CA PRO A 2 -4.41 -1.41 -6.94
C PRO A 2 -3.14 -0.55 -7.11
N LEU A 3 -3.31 0.75 -6.87
CA LEU A 3 -2.25 1.71 -6.58
C LEU A 3 -2.28 2.00 -5.08
N ILE A 4 -1.25 1.58 -4.37
CA ILE A 4 -1.19 1.56 -2.90
C ILE A 4 -0.18 2.58 -2.40
N PHE A 5 -0.57 3.41 -1.44
CA PHE A 5 0.32 4.29 -0.70
C PHE A 5 0.38 3.86 0.77
N ILE A 6 1.58 3.73 1.32
CA ILE A 6 1.79 3.39 2.73
C ILE A 6 2.45 4.59 3.40
N HIS A 7 1.74 5.20 4.34
CA HIS A 7 2.14 6.39 5.06
C HIS A 7 2.50 6.03 6.50
N PHE A 8 3.72 6.35 6.94
CA PHE A 8 4.19 5.96 8.27
C PHE A 8 5.25 6.92 8.82
N PRO A 9 5.40 7.07 10.15
CA PRO A 9 6.52 7.78 10.74
C PRO A 9 7.88 7.10 10.46
N GLU A 10 8.96 7.87 10.38
CA GLU A 10 10.31 7.31 10.26
C GLU A 10 10.63 6.32 11.40
N GLY A 11 11.28 5.21 11.07
CA GLY A 11 11.62 4.15 12.02
C GLY A 11 10.44 3.26 12.45
N THR A 12 9.26 3.39 11.85
CA THR A 12 8.14 2.45 12.09
C THR A 12 8.43 1.05 11.57
N PHE A 13 9.08 0.92 10.41
CA PHE A 13 9.46 -0.36 9.82
C PHE A 13 10.98 -0.49 9.69
N SER A 14 11.51 -1.70 9.87
CA SER A 14 12.78 -2.07 9.25
C SER A 14 12.58 -2.24 7.73
N PRO A 15 13.64 -2.16 6.91
CA PRO A 15 13.53 -2.41 5.48
C PRO A 15 12.85 -3.75 5.16
N GLU A 16 13.23 -4.81 5.86
CA GLU A 16 12.70 -6.17 5.62
C GLU A 16 11.20 -6.26 5.95
N ASN A 17 10.75 -5.62 7.03
CA ASN A 17 9.34 -5.61 7.39
C ASN A 17 8.51 -4.75 6.42
N LEU A 18 9.10 -3.69 5.86
CA LEU A 18 8.45 -2.88 4.83
C LEU A 18 8.28 -3.69 3.53
N ASP A 19 9.30 -4.47 3.14
CA ASP A 19 9.22 -5.36 1.98
C ASP A 19 8.15 -6.43 2.17
N LEU A 20 8.06 -7.02 3.37
CA LEU A 20 7.02 -7.99 3.71
C LEU A 20 5.62 -7.37 3.62
N LEU A 21 5.43 -6.17 4.17
CA LEU A 21 4.16 -5.46 4.09
C LEU A 21 3.80 -5.16 2.64
N ALA A 22 4.73 -4.62 1.85
CA ALA A 22 4.50 -4.30 0.44
C ALA A 22 4.10 -5.53 -0.39
N ASN A 23 4.77 -6.67 -0.17
CA ASN A 23 4.39 -7.93 -0.82
C ASN A 23 3.01 -8.44 -0.36
N GLN A 24 2.70 -8.34 0.94
CA GLN A 24 1.41 -8.79 1.47
C GLN A 24 0.26 -7.97 0.90
N VAL A 25 0.32 -6.64 1.00
CA VAL A 25 -0.77 -5.76 0.51
C VAL A 25 -0.97 -5.86 -1.01
N THR A 26 0.11 -6.17 -1.75
CA THR A 26 0.02 -6.44 -3.18
C THR A 26 -0.81 -7.70 -3.46
N ARG A 27 -0.52 -8.79 -2.75
CA ARG A 27 -1.24 -10.07 -2.91
C ARG A 27 -2.69 -9.95 -2.47
N ASP A 28 -2.94 -9.34 -1.32
CA ASP A 28 -4.28 -9.11 -0.79
C ASP A 28 -5.10 -8.25 -1.77
N GLY A 29 -4.48 -7.20 -2.33
CA GLY A 29 -5.13 -6.32 -3.29
C GLY A 29 -5.54 -7.02 -4.58
N GLU A 30 -4.68 -7.87 -5.16
CA GLU A 30 -5.05 -8.64 -6.36
C GLU A 30 -6.07 -9.76 -6.06
N GLU A 31 -6.01 -10.36 -4.87
CA GLU A 31 -7.00 -11.35 -4.43
C GLU A 31 -8.40 -10.71 -4.27
N LEU A 32 -8.48 -9.51 -3.68
CA LEU A 32 -9.72 -8.75 -3.53
C LEU A 32 -10.31 -8.31 -4.88
N GLU A 33 -9.47 -8.06 -5.88
CA GLU A 33 -9.87 -7.80 -7.25
C GLU A 33 -10.27 -9.09 -8.02
N HIS A 34 -10.16 -10.26 -7.37
CA HIS A 34 -10.39 -11.59 -7.95
C HIS A 34 -9.52 -11.88 -9.17
N LEU A 35 -8.30 -11.32 -9.21
CA LEU A 35 -7.33 -11.54 -10.26
C LEU A 35 -6.42 -12.74 -9.92
N PRO A 36 -5.95 -13.50 -10.92
CA PRO A 36 -5.07 -14.64 -10.66
C PRO A 36 -3.72 -14.18 -10.12
N LEU A 37 -3.25 -14.80 -9.04
CA LEU A 37 -1.96 -14.52 -8.42
C LEU A 37 -0.80 -15.13 -9.23
N ASN A 38 -0.50 -14.54 -10.38
CA ASN A 38 0.66 -14.85 -11.20
C ASN A 38 1.58 -13.63 -11.35
N ASP A 39 2.82 -13.87 -11.79
CA ASP A 39 3.86 -12.84 -11.88
C ASP A 39 3.43 -11.65 -12.75
N PHE A 40 2.66 -11.88 -13.81
CA PHE A 40 2.16 -10.81 -14.67
C PHE A 40 1.19 -9.90 -13.90
N VAL A 41 0.16 -10.44 -13.25
CA VAL A 41 -0.80 -9.64 -12.48
C VAL A 41 -0.11 -8.91 -11.32
N LEU A 42 0.77 -9.59 -10.57
CA LEU A 42 1.49 -8.96 -9.47
C LEU A 42 2.36 -7.78 -9.95
N SER A 43 2.94 -7.85 -11.14
CA SER A 43 3.75 -6.76 -11.72
C SER A 43 2.97 -5.49 -12.03
N THR A 44 1.63 -5.56 -12.01
CA THR A 44 0.75 -4.43 -12.34
C THR A 44 0.27 -3.64 -11.13
N THR A 45 0.53 -4.12 -9.91
CA THR A 45 0.31 -3.37 -8.67
C THR A 45 1.52 -2.51 -8.31
N TRP A 46 1.26 -1.30 -7.85
CA TRP A 46 2.30 -0.36 -7.41
C TRP A 46 2.13 -0.03 -5.93
N VAL A 47 3.23 -0.07 -5.17
CA VAL A 47 3.25 0.29 -3.75
C VAL A 47 4.25 1.42 -3.53
N TYR A 48 3.77 2.55 -3.01
CA TYR A 48 4.58 3.71 -2.64
C TYR A 48 4.66 3.83 -1.13
N ALA A 49 5.82 3.50 -0.58
CA ALA A 49 6.11 3.68 0.84
C ALA A 49 6.66 5.08 1.11
N ARG A 50 6.01 5.82 2.01
CA ARG A 50 6.41 7.18 2.38
C ARG A 50 6.61 7.33 3.89
N PRO A 51 7.88 7.38 4.35
CA PRO A 51 8.17 7.76 5.72
C PRO A 51 7.96 9.27 5.93
N TYR A 52 7.50 9.64 7.12
CA TYR A 52 7.36 11.02 7.57
C TYR A 52 8.24 11.26 8.80
N PRO A 53 8.99 12.37 8.87
CA PRO A 53 9.73 12.72 10.07
C PRO A 53 8.79 12.77 11.28
N LYS A 54 9.16 12.15 12.40
CA LYS A 54 8.26 12.03 13.58
C LYS A 54 7.77 13.38 14.11
N GLN A 55 8.60 14.43 14.00
CA GLN A 55 8.24 15.79 14.37
C GLN A 55 7.14 16.42 13.49
N HIS A 56 6.88 15.86 12.31
CA HIS A 56 5.83 16.29 11.39
C HIS A 56 4.55 15.45 11.51
N VAL A 57 4.49 14.50 12.44
CA VAL A 57 3.31 13.69 12.72
C VAL A 57 2.58 14.30 13.92
N TYR A 58 1.34 14.71 13.69
CA TYR A 58 0.50 15.35 14.70
C TYR A 58 -0.70 14.48 15.05
N HIS A 59 -0.95 14.29 16.35
CA HIS A 59 -2.14 13.61 16.85
C HIS A 59 -2.88 14.54 17.82
N GLY A 60 -4.16 14.82 17.56
CA GLY A 60 -4.95 15.77 18.35
C GLY A 60 -4.36 17.19 18.35
N GLY A 61 -3.67 17.59 17.28
CA GLY A 61 -3.02 18.90 17.16
C GLY A 61 -1.67 19.02 17.87
N LYS A 62 -1.12 17.93 18.43
CA LYS A 62 0.19 17.94 19.10
C LYS A 62 1.22 17.13 18.31
N PRO A 63 2.47 17.62 18.17
CA PRO A 63 3.53 16.90 17.47
C PRO A 63 4.03 15.70 18.28
N GLY A 64 4.72 14.77 17.61
CA GLY A 64 5.24 13.56 18.24
C GLY A 64 4.19 12.45 18.36
N GLY A 65 3.24 12.43 17.41
CA GLY A 65 2.17 11.44 17.36
C GLY A 65 2.67 9.99 17.43
N GLU A 66 1.75 9.11 17.82
CA GLU A 66 1.94 7.65 17.94
C GLU A 66 2.40 7.01 16.62
N ASN A 67 2.84 5.74 16.68
CA ASN A 67 3.18 4.92 15.51
C ASN A 67 1.92 4.55 14.70
N PHE A 68 1.25 5.54 14.11
CA PHE A 68 0.09 5.33 13.24
C PHE A 68 0.54 5.07 11.81
N ILE A 69 -0.08 4.09 11.16
CA ILE A 69 0.15 3.74 9.76
C ILE A 69 -1.16 4.01 9.02
N SER A 70 -1.10 4.72 7.90
CA SER A 70 -2.22 4.87 6.96
C SER A 70 -1.89 4.16 5.66
N ILE A 71 -2.87 3.48 5.08
CA ILE A 71 -2.74 2.84 3.78
C ILE A 71 -3.89 3.34 2.90
N ASP A 72 -3.53 3.97 1.78
CA ASP A 72 -4.49 4.44 0.78
C ASP A 72 -4.44 3.49 -0.42
N ILE A 73 -5.55 2.81 -0.70
CA ILE A 73 -5.66 1.83 -1.79
C ILE A 73 -6.60 2.39 -2.85
N ASN A 74 -6.07 2.65 -4.03
CA ASN A 74 -6.83 3.17 -5.17
C ASN A 74 -7.01 2.04 -6.19
N VAL A 75 -8.26 1.71 -6.48
CA VAL A 75 -8.62 0.70 -7.49
C VAL A 75 -9.38 1.34 -8.63
N ILE A 76 -9.22 0.78 -9.83
CA ILE A 76 -9.98 1.24 -11.01
C ILE A 76 -11.43 0.81 -10.82
N ASN A 77 -12.36 1.74 -10.98
CA ASN A 77 -13.78 1.42 -10.92
C ASN A 77 -14.20 0.63 -12.17
N GLY A 78 -14.58 -0.63 -11.99
CA GLY A 78 -15.02 -1.54 -13.07
C GLY A 78 -14.13 -2.78 -13.18
N LYS A 79 -14.69 -3.87 -13.72
CA LYS A 79 -13.92 -5.10 -13.95
C LYS A 79 -13.11 -4.97 -15.23
N LEU A 80 -11.92 -5.59 -15.26
CA LEU A 80 -11.24 -5.91 -16.51
C LEU A 80 -12.13 -6.91 -17.28
N THR A 81 -13.01 -6.41 -18.15
CA THR A 81 -13.81 -7.30 -19.00
C THR A 81 -12.93 -7.83 -20.11
N THR A 82 -12.98 -9.13 -20.38
CA THR A 82 -12.26 -9.81 -21.48
C THR A 82 -12.72 -9.39 -22.89
N SER A 83 -13.39 -8.25 -23.05
CA SER A 83 -13.96 -7.79 -24.33
C SER A 83 -13.04 -6.86 -25.14
N GLY A 84 -11.73 -6.92 -24.90
CA GLY A 84 -10.73 -6.01 -25.49
C GLY A 84 -9.72 -6.64 -26.45
N VAL A 85 -10.00 -7.81 -27.02
CA VAL A 85 -9.22 -8.39 -28.15
C VAL A 85 -10.17 -8.95 -29.20
#